data_AF-A0A6A3AHX5-F1
#
_entry.id   AF-A0A6A3AHX5-F1
#
_cell.length_a   1.000
_cell.length_b   1.000
_cell.length_c   1.000
_cell.angle_alpha   90.00
_cell.angle_beta   90.00
_cell.angle_gamma   90.00
#
_symmetry.space_group_name_H-M   'P 1'
#
loop_
_entity.id
_entity.type
_entity.pdbx_description
1 polymer ?
#
loop_
_entity_poly.entity_id
_entity_poly.type
_entity_poly.pdbx_seq_one_letter_code
_entity_poly.pdbx_strand_id
1 'polypeptide(L)'
;MAAVNLDFPNLYFNIYVTLNQNSRDKLERFFDKQGKEAILAVSKEQIEECGKGGGIWPFGSDSKNPFNLFKKRRPSKSNKYGQLFEVDADEFQHLKDFDLRVSYANISRGSMIAPLYNSRAIKIAIVVQGEGYLEMVPPDVSSKSSHRQSRDSGQRKSGSSYQKMSSRLPFDTVFVVPAGHPFVTVASRRTNLEVLCFEVNIENNVRYLLAGEGNFVQQFEKEAKELAFKTREEEVDMIFGNQDEEFFLPGPSQQGSRDYK
;
A
#
# COMPACT_ATOMS: atom_id res chain seq x y z
N MET A 1 -3.17 -9.81 23.51
CA MET A 1 -3.49 -8.52 24.14
C MET A 1 -2.18 -8.02 24.73
N ALA A 2 -1.65 -6.89 24.26
CA ALA A 2 -0.37 -6.35 24.75
C ALA A 2 -0.64 -5.34 25.87
N ALA A 3 0.04 -5.48 27.00
CA ALA A 3 0.01 -4.49 28.08
C ALA A 3 1.18 -3.52 27.85
N VAL A 4 0.87 -2.22 27.76
CA VAL A 4 1.89 -1.19 27.58
C VAL A 4 2.56 -0.90 28.91
N ASN A 5 3.89 -1.03 28.97
CA ASN A 5 4.69 -0.59 30.11
C ASN A 5 4.98 0.91 29.96
N LEU A 6 4.68 1.70 31.00
CA LEU A 6 4.93 3.15 31.03
C LEU A 6 6.18 3.40 31.88
N ASP A 7 7.31 3.60 31.21
CA ASP A 7 8.58 3.97 31.85
C ASP A 7 8.56 5.46 32.19
N PHE A 8 8.39 5.83 33.46
CA PHE A 8 8.30 7.24 33.90
C PHE A 8 9.67 7.74 34.40
N PRO A 9 10.24 8.81 33.81
CA PRO A 9 11.46 9.43 34.34
C PRO A 9 11.29 9.93 35.78
N ASN A 10 12.34 9.82 36.61
CA ASN A 10 12.39 10.19 38.03
C ASN A 10 11.78 11.57 38.39
N LEU A 11 11.77 12.53 37.46
CA LEU A 11 11.19 13.86 37.67
C LEU A 11 9.67 13.84 37.90
N TYR A 12 8.97 12.83 37.38
CA TYR A 12 7.51 12.66 37.53
C TYR A 12 7.13 11.86 38.78
N PHE A 13 8.09 11.17 39.41
CA PHE A 13 7.80 10.22 40.49
C PHE A 13 7.30 10.90 41.77
N ASN A 14 7.89 12.04 42.14
CA ASN A 14 7.45 12.83 43.30
C ASN A 14 6.05 13.43 43.10
N ILE A 15 5.68 13.76 41.85
CA ILE A 15 4.33 14.21 41.51
C ILE A 15 3.35 13.05 41.67
N TYR A 16 3.71 11.83 41.24
CA TYR A 16 2.89 10.63 41.39
C TYR A 16 2.65 10.22 42.85
N VAL A 17 3.68 10.29 43.70
CA VAL A 17 3.59 10.08 45.16
C VAL A 17 2.58 11.04 45.76
N THR A 18 2.68 12.32 45.39
CA THR A 18 1.80 13.39 45.88
C THR A 18 0.35 13.21 45.44
N LEU A 19 0.13 12.92 44.15
CA LEU A 19 -1.20 12.81 43.56
C LEU A 19 -1.96 11.57 44.01
N ASN A 20 -1.28 10.44 44.22
CA ASN A 20 -1.91 9.17 44.58
C ASN A 20 -1.93 8.89 46.09
N GLN A 21 -1.44 9.82 46.92
CA GLN A 21 -1.39 9.68 48.39
C GLN A 21 -0.80 8.34 48.86
N ASN A 22 0.16 7.78 48.13
CA ASN A 22 0.83 6.51 48.46
C ASN A 22 2.27 6.77 48.88
N SER A 23 2.84 5.89 49.71
CA SER A 23 4.26 6.00 50.08
C SER A 23 5.16 5.70 48.87
N ARG A 24 6.28 6.43 48.82
CA ARG A 24 7.31 6.28 47.78
C ARG A 24 7.74 4.83 47.62
N ASP A 25 8.08 4.16 48.72
CA ASP A 25 8.53 2.76 48.72
C ASP A 25 7.49 1.79 48.16
N LYS A 26 6.20 2.08 48.35
CA LYS A 26 5.11 1.24 47.84
C LYS A 26 4.94 1.40 46.32
N LEU A 27 5.15 2.62 45.81
CA LEU A 27 5.12 2.90 44.37
C LEU A 27 6.37 2.34 43.68
N GLU A 28 7.56 2.49 44.27
CA GLU A 28 8.81 1.94 43.72
C GLU A 28 8.72 0.42 43.61
N ARG A 29 8.30 -0.26 44.69
CA ARG A 29 8.04 -1.71 44.66
C ARG A 29 6.94 -2.15 43.69
N PHE A 30 6.03 -1.27 43.28
CA PHE A 30 4.96 -1.59 42.33
C PHE A 30 5.48 -1.54 40.89
N PHE A 31 6.22 -0.49 40.53
CA PHE A 31 6.81 -0.34 39.20
C PHE A 31 8.01 -1.25 38.98
N ASP A 32 8.82 -1.52 40.01
CA ASP A 32 9.94 -2.48 39.94
C ASP A 32 9.45 -3.93 39.67
N LYS A 33 8.18 -4.23 39.98
CA LYS A 33 7.55 -5.52 39.66
C LYS A 33 7.06 -5.61 38.22
N GLN A 34 6.86 -4.49 37.52
CA GLN A 34 6.48 -4.47 36.12
C GLN A 34 7.74 -4.69 35.26
N GLY A 35 7.94 -5.92 34.78
CA GLY A 35 9.06 -6.25 33.90
C GLY A 35 9.09 -5.37 32.65
N LYS A 36 10.28 -5.11 32.10
CA LYS A 36 10.52 -4.19 30.96
C LYS A 36 9.94 -4.66 29.61
N GLU A 37 9.15 -5.73 29.58
CA GLU A 37 8.64 -6.36 28.37
C GLU A 37 7.30 -5.75 27.95
N ALA A 38 7.18 -5.32 26.70
CA ALA A 38 5.96 -4.73 26.13
C ALA A 38 4.89 -5.78 25.74
N ILE A 39 5.26 -7.07 25.70
CA ILE A 39 4.37 -8.19 25.39
C ILE A 39 4.63 -9.28 26.41
N LEU A 40 3.61 -9.65 27.19
CA LEU A 40 3.70 -10.61 28.28
C LEU A 40 2.91 -11.88 27.95
N ALA A 41 3.42 -13.03 28.36
CA ALA A 41 2.67 -14.28 28.38
C ALA A 41 1.60 -14.23 29.47
N VAL A 42 0.37 -14.64 29.14
CA VAL A 42 -0.78 -14.65 30.06
C VAL A 42 -1.45 -16.03 30.05
N SER A 43 -2.06 -16.42 31.18
CA SER A 43 -2.78 -17.69 31.31
C SER A 43 -4.12 -17.65 30.56
N LYS A 44 -4.69 -18.83 30.31
CA LYS A 44 -6.01 -18.96 29.68
C LYS A 44 -7.11 -18.27 30.50
N GLU A 45 -7.06 -18.41 31.82
CA GLU A 45 -8.00 -17.79 32.75
C GLU A 45 -7.93 -16.26 32.68
N GLN A 46 -6.71 -15.70 32.60
CA GLN A 46 -6.51 -14.25 32.43
C GLN A 46 -7.07 -13.76 31.09
N ILE A 47 -6.95 -14.53 30.02
CA ILE A 47 -7.55 -14.19 28.71
C ILE A 47 -9.08 -14.18 28.81
N GLU A 48 -9.66 -15.17 29.48
CA GLU A 48 -11.12 -15.27 29.66
C GLU A 48 -11.69 -14.16 30.55
N GLU A 49 -10.93 -13.72 31.57
CA GLU A 49 -11.30 -12.57 32.40
C GLU A 49 -11.14 -11.24 31.66
N CYS A 50 -10.03 -11.05 30.93
CA CYS A 50 -9.82 -9.85 30.11
C CYS A 50 -10.87 -9.74 28.99
N GLY A 51 -11.33 -10.85 28.41
CA GLY A 51 -12.38 -10.86 27.39
C GLY A 51 -13.77 -10.49 27.89
N LYS A 52 -14.01 -10.50 29.21
CA LYS A 52 -15.28 -10.08 29.84
C LYS A 52 -15.33 -8.57 30.11
N GLY A 53 -14.19 -7.89 30.11
CA GLY A 53 -14.09 -6.43 30.19
C GLY A 53 -14.20 -5.82 28.81
N GLY A 54 -15.33 -5.16 28.50
CA GLY A 54 -15.45 -4.36 27.28
C GLY A 54 -14.47 -3.19 27.29
N GLY A 55 -13.58 -3.12 26.29
CA GLY A 55 -12.63 -2.03 26.07
C GLY A 55 -11.24 -2.26 26.68
N ILE A 56 -10.19 -1.93 25.93
CA ILE A 56 -8.79 -2.10 26.34
C ILE A 56 -8.31 -0.84 27.06
N TRP A 57 -8.39 -0.79 28.40
CA TRP A 57 -7.77 0.30 29.17
C TRP A 57 -6.24 0.35 28.93
N PRO A 58 -5.58 1.52 28.75
CA PRO A 58 -6.05 2.90 28.98
C PRO A 58 -6.76 3.54 27.77
N PHE A 59 -6.98 2.80 26.69
CA PHE A 59 -7.72 3.27 25.53
C PHE A 59 -9.21 3.18 25.87
N GLY A 60 -9.83 4.31 26.17
CA GLY A 60 -11.21 4.38 26.67
C GLY A 60 -12.23 3.58 25.85
N SER A 61 -13.42 3.39 26.42
CA SER A 61 -14.55 2.69 25.80
C SER A 61 -15.05 3.30 24.48
N ASP A 62 -14.52 4.46 24.09
CA ASP A 62 -14.75 5.11 22.79
C ASP A 62 -13.93 4.48 21.65
N SER A 63 -13.23 3.35 21.88
CA SER A 63 -12.63 2.57 20.81
C SER A 63 -13.73 2.03 19.89
N LYS A 64 -13.95 2.75 18.80
CA LYS A 64 -14.96 2.46 17.78
C LYS A 64 -14.76 1.05 17.23
N ASN A 65 -15.85 0.32 17.02
CA ASN A 65 -15.80 -1.10 16.65
C ASN A 65 -14.86 -1.35 15.46
N PRO A 66 -14.05 -2.43 15.50
CA PRO A 66 -13.21 -2.79 14.36
C PRO A 66 -14.09 -3.04 13.13
N PHE A 67 -13.59 -2.66 11.96
CA PHE A 67 -14.20 -3.03 10.70
C PHE A 67 -13.55 -4.30 10.15
N ASN A 68 -14.32 -5.09 9.40
CA ASN A 68 -13.81 -6.24 8.67
C ASN A 68 -13.82 -5.91 7.17
N LEU A 69 -12.65 -5.90 6.56
CA LEU A 69 -12.46 -5.63 5.14
C LEU A 69 -13.24 -6.61 4.23
N PHE A 70 -13.49 -7.82 4.71
CA PHE A 70 -14.23 -8.86 3.98
C PHE A 70 -15.73 -8.89 4.30
N LYS A 71 -16.24 -7.92 5.07
CA LYS A 71 -17.64 -7.90 5.53
C LYS A 71 -18.64 -7.92 4.38
N LYS A 72 -18.39 -7.17 3.30
CA LYS A 72 -19.27 -7.09 2.13
C LYS A 72 -19.35 -8.40 1.33
N ARG A 73 -18.51 -9.40 1.61
CA ARG A 73 -18.32 -10.69 0.89
C ARG A 73 -17.97 -10.58 -0.60
N ARG A 74 -18.47 -9.57 -1.31
CA ARG A 74 -18.15 -9.30 -2.71
C ARG A 74 -16.96 -8.35 -2.82
N PRO A 75 -15.91 -8.74 -3.57
CA PRO A 75 -14.80 -7.85 -3.90
C PRO A 75 -15.27 -6.69 -4.81
N SER A 76 -14.59 -5.54 -4.73
CA SER A 76 -14.85 -4.38 -5.60
C SER A 76 -14.42 -4.64 -7.04
N LYS A 77 -13.38 -5.47 -7.25
CA LYS A 77 -12.94 -5.99 -8.55
C LYS A 77 -12.63 -7.47 -8.43
N SER A 78 -13.07 -8.28 -9.38
CA SER A 78 -12.80 -9.72 -9.38
C SER A 78 -12.94 -10.34 -10.75
N ASN A 79 -11.95 -11.12 -11.14
CA ASN A 79 -11.97 -12.00 -12.30
C ASN A 79 -11.11 -13.25 -12.03
N LYS A 80 -10.78 -14.04 -13.07
CA LYS A 80 -9.92 -15.23 -12.93
C LYS A 80 -8.48 -14.93 -12.50
N TYR A 81 -8.03 -13.67 -12.63
CA TYR A 81 -6.67 -13.24 -12.37
C TYR A 81 -6.46 -12.62 -10.99
N GLY A 82 -7.53 -12.25 -10.28
CA GLY A 82 -7.42 -11.77 -8.91
C GLY A 82 -8.71 -11.18 -8.35
N GLN A 83 -8.60 -10.71 -7.10
CA GLN A 83 -9.68 -10.11 -6.33
C GLN A 83 -9.17 -8.89 -5.55
N LEU A 84 -9.98 -7.84 -5.47
CA LEU A 84 -9.71 -6.62 -4.70
C LEU A 84 -10.86 -6.36 -3.73
N PHE A 85 -10.55 -6.19 -2.45
CA PHE A 85 -11.50 -5.75 -1.43
C PHE A 85 -11.08 -4.37 -0.96
N GLU A 86 -12.02 -3.45 -0.80
CA GLU A 86 -11.74 -2.06 -0.47
C GLU A 86 -12.75 -1.57 0.56
N VAL A 87 -12.28 -0.75 1.49
CA VAL A 87 -13.11 -0.02 2.44
C VAL A 87 -12.54 1.40 2.51
N ASP A 88 -13.41 2.38 2.34
CA ASP A 88 -13.10 3.81 2.49
C ASP A 88 -14.12 4.50 3.41
N ALA A 89 -14.11 5.83 3.39
CA ALA A 89 -14.93 6.68 4.25
C ALA A 89 -16.44 6.41 4.15
N ASP A 90 -16.93 5.95 3.00
CA ASP A 90 -18.36 5.67 2.79
C ASP A 90 -18.81 4.45 3.61
N GLU A 91 -17.90 3.51 3.84
CA GLU A 91 -18.15 2.29 4.61
C GLU A 91 -17.73 2.39 6.07
N PHE A 92 -16.65 3.11 6.34
CA PHE A 92 -16.12 3.32 7.66
C PHE A 92 -15.71 4.78 7.82
N GLN A 93 -16.63 5.59 8.37
CA GLN A 93 -16.50 7.04 8.48
C GLN A 93 -15.19 7.52 9.14
N HIS A 94 -14.54 6.71 9.97
CA HIS A 94 -13.24 7.08 10.57
C HIS A 94 -12.08 7.10 9.59
N LEU A 95 -12.21 6.46 8.42
CA LEU A 95 -11.23 6.63 7.36
C LEU A 95 -11.29 8.02 6.73
N LYS A 96 -12.42 8.74 6.88
CA LYS A 96 -12.60 10.10 6.36
C LYS A 96 -11.65 11.09 7.03
N ASP A 97 -11.45 10.96 8.34
CA ASP A 97 -10.59 11.85 9.12
C ASP A 97 -9.12 11.78 8.66
N PHE A 98 -8.74 10.67 8.01
CA PHE A 98 -7.39 10.40 7.53
C PHE A 98 -7.27 10.41 5.99
N ASP A 99 -8.36 10.72 5.27
CA ASP A 99 -8.44 10.60 3.81
C ASP A 99 -7.82 9.29 3.28
N LEU A 100 -8.29 8.17 3.84
CA LEU A 100 -7.68 6.84 3.71
C LEU A 100 -8.62 5.83 3.04
N ARG A 101 -8.06 4.97 2.19
CA ARG A 101 -8.68 3.71 1.77
C ARG A 101 -7.80 2.55 2.21
N VAL A 102 -8.41 1.54 2.81
CA VAL A 102 -7.76 0.26 3.11
C VAL A 102 -8.22 -0.75 2.08
N SER A 103 -7.30 -1.47 1.46
CA SER A 103 -7.62 -2.50 0.49
C SER A 103 -6.77 -3.75 0.63
N TYR A 104 -7.32 -4.88 0.20
CA TYR A 104 -6.64 -6.16 0.15
C TYR A 104 -6.78 -6.72 -1.25
N ALA A 105 -5.65 -7.00 -1.89
CA ALA A 105 -5.60 -7.58 -3.21
C ALA A 105 -5.05 -9.01 -3.13
N ASN A 106 -5.74 -9.96 -3.74
CA ASN A 106 -5.24 -11.30 -4.00
C ASN A 106 -5.01 -11.43 -5.50
N ILE A 107 -3.75 -11.48 -5.92
CA ILE A 107 -3.34 -11.63 -7.31
C ILE A 107 -3.04 -13.11 -7.53
N SER A 108 -3.77 -13.76 -8.43
CA SER A 108 -3.54 -15.17 -8.77
C SER A 108 -2.11 -15.38 -9.28
N ARG A 109 -1.54 -16.55 -9.02
CA ARG A 109 -0.20 -16.90 -9.51
C ARG A 109 -0.05 -16.65 -11.01
N GLY A 110 1.04 -16.00 -11.41
CA GLY A 110 1.33 -15.65 -12.80
C GLY A 110 0.43 -14.55 -13.37
N SER A 111 -0.36 -13.88 -12.55
CA SER A 111 -1.17 -12.71 -12.92
C SER A 111 -0.54 -11.41 -12.46
N MET A 112 -1.13 -10.29 -12.85
CA MET A 112 -0.73 -8.96 -12.42
C MET A 112 -1.94 -8.06 -12.19
N ILE A 113 -1.75 -6.99 -11.41
CA ILE A 113 -2.62 -5.81 -11.51
C ILE A 113 -2.21 -5.07 -12.78
N ALA A 114 -3.18 -4.60 -13.56
CA ALA A 114 -2.96 -3.80 -14.76
C ALA A 114 -2.03 -2.63 -14.45
N PRO A 115 -1.04 -2.33 -15.33
CA PRO A 115 -0.21 -1.16 -15.15
C PRO A 115 -1.07 0.09 -14.97
N LEU A 116 -0.84 0.85 -13.90
CA LEU A 116 -1.66 2.01 -13.56
C LEU A 116 -0.83 3.07 -12.84
N TYR A 117 -1.38 4.28 -12.74
CA TYR A 117 -0.91 5.27 -11.77
C TYR A 117 -2.10 5.90 -11.03
N ASN A 118 -1.84 6.33 -9.79
CA ASN A 118 -2.77 7.12 -9.00
C ASN A 118 -2.56 8.61 -9.30
N SER A 119 -3.62 9.37 -9.51
CA SER A 119 -3.52 10.81 -9.75
C SER A 119 -3.06 11.60 -8.53
N ARG A 120 -3.46 11.17 -7.32
CA ARG A 120 -3.23 11.89 -6.05
C ARG A 120 -2.82 10.99 -4.90
N ALA A 121 -3.31 9.77 -4.88
CA ALA A 121 -3.11 8.88 -3.75
C ALA A 121 -1.69 8.31 -3.73
N ILE A 122 -1.11 8.25 -2.53
CA ILE A 122 0.11 7.49 -2.26
C ILE A 122 -0.32 6.11 -1.76
N LYS A 123 0.23 5.05 -2.36
CA LYS A 123 -0.02 3.68 -1.95
C LYS A 123 1.10 3.19 -1.03
N ILE A 124 0.76 2.72 0.15
CA ILE A 124 1.65 2.01 1.07
C ILE A 124 1.13 0.57 1.14
N ALA A 125 1.95 -0.40 0.76
CA ALA A 125 1.51 -1.78 0.59
C ALA A 125 2.42 -2.75 1.32
N ILE A 126 1.83 -3.79 1.90
CA ILE A 126 2.48 -4.83 2.70
C ILE A 126 2.14 -6.18 2.08
N VAL A 127 3.16 -6.98 1.76
CA VAL A 127 2.97 -8.35 1.30
C VAL A 127 2.64 -9.24 2.48
N VAL A 128 1.40 -9.73 2.54
CA VAL A 128 0.90 -10.56 3.64
C VAL A 128 0.92 -12.06 3.31
N GLN A 129 1.03 -12.43 2.04
CA GLN A 129 1.24 -13.82 1.65
C GLN A 129 1.86 -13.91 0.24
N GLY A 130 2.71 -14.92 0.05
CA GLY A 130 3.26 -15.27 -1.26
C GLY A 130 4.45 -14.41 -1.68
N GLU A 131 4.71 -14.40 -2.98
CA GLU A 131 5.83 -13.68 -3.57
C GLU A 131 5.50 -13.16 -4.98
N GLY A 132 6.17 -12.07 -5.35
CA GLY A 132 6.07 -11.47 -6.68
C GLY A 132 7.11 -10.40 -6.91
N TYR A 133 6.80 -9.44 -7.77
CA TYR A 133 7.64 -8.29 -8.02
C TYR A 133 6.82 -7.04 -8.37
N LEU A 134 7.46 -5.88 -8.17
CA LEU A 134 6.98 -4.57 -8.57
C LEU A 134 7.90 -4.05 -9.68
N GLU A 135 7.32 -3.45 -10.71
CA GLU A 135 8.04 -2.50 -11.56
C GLU A 135 7.37 -1.13 -11.47
N MET A 136 8.18 -0.08 -11.43
CA MET A 136 7.71 1.29 -11.31
C MET A 136 8.57 2.21 -12.18
N VAL A 137 7.94 3.22 -12.76
CA VAL A 137 8.61 4.26 -13.55
C VAL A 137 8.39 5.60 -12.85
N PRO A 138 9.43 6.22 -12.29
CA PRO A 138 9.33 7.57 -11.76
C PRO A 138 9.05 8.57 -12.89
N PRO A 139 8.23 9.60 -12.65
CA PRO A 139 8.12 10.72 -13.56
C PRO A 139 9.49 11.37 -13.69
N ASP A 140 9.83 11.82 -14.89
CA ASP A 140 11.15 12.33 -15.20
C ASP A 140 11.50 13.53 -14.31
N VAL A 141 12.40 13.31 -13.36
CA VAL A 141 12.98 14.38 -12.57
C VAL A 141 14.03 15.01 -13.46
N SER A 142 13.61 15.94 -14.32
CA SER A 142 14.54 16.78 -15.08
C SER A 142 15.69 17.21 -14.17
N SER A 143 16.86 16.61 -14.36
CA SER A 143 18.17 16.87 -13.75
C SER A 143 18.25 18.14 -12.88
N LYS A 144 17.73 18.11 -11.65
CA LYS A 144 17.91 19.20 -10.66
C LYS A 144 19.19 19.05 -9.84
N SER A 145 20.18 18.31 -10.33
CA SER A 145 21.49 18.18 -9.68
C SER A 145 22.62 17.86 -10.67
N SER A 146 22.99 18.83 -11.50
CA SER A 146 24.41 19.11 -11.76
C SER A 146 24.56 20.41 -12.53
N HIS A 147 24.60 21.52 -11.79
CA HIS A 147 25.42 22.64 -12.20
C HIS A 147 26.89 22.19 -12.14
N ARG A 148 27.34 21.45 -13.15
CA ARG A 148 28.74 21.42 -13.56
C ARG A 148 28.77 21.96 -14.96
N GLN A 149 29.22 23.21 -15.06
CA GLN A 149 29.65 23.81 -16.31
C GLN A 149 30.62 22.84 -16.98
N SER A 150 30.22 22.28 -18.10
CA SER A 150 31.17 21.91 -19.15
C SER A 150 30.62 22.48 -20.44
N ARG A 151 31.35 23.45 -20.97
CA ARG A 151 31.15 24.01 -22.29
C ARG A 151 31.43 22.92 -23.33
N ASP A 152 30.75 23.08 -24.46
CA ASP A 152 31.11 22.56 -25.78
C ASP A 152 30.64 21.14 -26.15
N SER A 153 29.56 21.10 -26.92
CA SER A 153 29.45 20.44 -28.24
C SER A 153 27.98 20.22 -28.58
N GLY A 154 27.60 20.59 -29.81
CA GLY A 154 26.24 20.55 -30.33
C GLY A 154 25.69 19.13 -30.53
N GLN A 155 25.28 18.48 -29.44
CA GLN A 155 24.44 17.29 -29.49
C GLN A 155 23.00 17.63 -29.13
N ARG A 156 22.08 17.24 -30.02
CA ARG A 156 20.63 17.25 -29.83
C ARG A 156 20.29 16.78 -28.41
N LYS A 157 19.51 17.58 -27.68
CA LYS A 157 18.97 17.20 -26.37
C LYS A 157 18.20 15.87 -26.51
N SER A 158 18.88 14.77 -26.17
CA SER A 158 18.29 13.45 -26.11
C SER A 158 17.15 13.48 -25.09
N GLY A 159 16.00 12.95 -25.47
CA GLY A 159 14.75 13.06 -24.72
C GLY A 159 14.85 12.54 -23.28
N SER A 160 13.88 12.96 -22.47
CA SER A 160 13.52 12.39 -21.18
C SER A 160 13.77 10.87 -21.14
N SER A 161 14.67 10.43 -20.25
CA SER A 161 14.97 9.00 -20.08
C SER A 161 14.25 8.50 -18.82
N TYR A 162 13.21 7.71 -19.02
CA TYR A 162 12.52 7.04 -17.94
C TYR A 162 13.36 5.88 -17.41
N GLN A 163 13.75 5.92 -16.14
CA GLN A 163 14.48 4.83 -15.51
C GLN A 163 13.51 3.88 -14.81
N LYS A 164 13.40 2.64 -15.33
CA LYS A 164 12.62 1.59 -14.68
C LYS A 164 13.27 1.19 -13.34
N MET A 165 12.48 1.19 -12.28
CA MET A 165 12.80 0.54 -11.02
C MET A 165 12.10 -0.82 -10.94
N SER A 166 12.80 -1.83 -10.42
CA SER A 166 12.23 -3.15 -10.19
C SER A 166 12.64 -3.65 -8.81
N SER A 167 11.71 -4.29 -8.09
CA SER A 167 11.97 -4.90 -6.80
C SER A 167 11.21 -6.20 -6.65
N ARG A 168 11.83 -7.18 -5.99
CA ARG A 168 11.13 -8.38 -5.53
C ARG A 168 10.23 -8.03 -4.35
N LEU A 169 9.16 -8.79 -4.20
CA LEU A 169 8.14 -8.66 -3.16
C LEU A 169 7.95 -10.00 -2.42
N PRO A 170 8.91 -10.46 -1.61
CA PRO A 170 8.69 -11.58 -0.70
C PRO A 170 7.71 -11.19 0.43
N PHE A 171 7.20 -12.19 1.15
CA PHE A 171 6.43 -12.00 2.38
C PHE A 171 7.09 -10.97 3.32
N ASP A 172 6.26 -10.15 3.98
CA ASP A 172 6.65 -9.09 4.92
C ASP A 172 7.37 -7.89 4.28
N THR A 173 7.36 -7.80 2.94
CA THR A 173 7.87 -6.61 2.25
C THR A 173 6.87 -5.47 2.30
N VAL A 174 7.35 -4.29 2.70
CA VAL A 174 6.62 -3.03 2.58
C VAL A 174 7.15 -2.25 1.38
N PHE A 175 6.26 -1.73 0.53
CA PHE A 175 6.62 -0.86 -0.58
C PHE A 175 5.69 0.35 -0.68
N VAL A 176 6.21 1.44 -1.22
CA VAL A 176 5.49 2.70 -1.40
C VAL A 176 5.50 3.08 -2.86
N VAL A 177 4.31 3.40 -3.39
CA VAL A 177 4.14 3.98 -4.73
C VAL A 177 3.61 5.40 -4.56
N PRO A 178 4.42 6.44 -4.88
CA PRO A 178 3.94 7.81 -4.85
C PRO A 178 2.91 8.09 -5.93
N ALA A 179 2.13 9.15 -5.76
CA ALA A 179 1.22 9.64 -6.78
C ALA A 179 1.96 9.96 -8.09
N GLY A 180 1.28 9.75 -9.23
CA GLY A 180 1.81 10.02 -10.57
C GLY A 180 2.89 9.06 -11.04
N HIS A 181 3.22 8.00 -10.30
CA HIS A 181 4.19 6.99 -10.71
C HIS A 181 3.47 5.78 -11.33
N PRO A 182 3.62 5.53 -12.65
CA PRO A 182 3.21 4.28 -13.25
C PRO A 182 3.89 3.09 -12.58
N PHE A 183 3.10 2.08 -12.21
CA PHE A 183 3.60 0.85 -11.62
C PHE A 183 2.77 -0.36 -12.05
N VAL A 184 3.36 -1.53 -11.87
CA VAL A 184 2.72 -2.83 -12.07
C VAL A 184 3.19 -3.79 -10.97
N THR A 185 2.24 -4.49 -10.36
CA THR A 185 2.51 -5.52 -9.35
C THR A 185 2.15 -6.88 -9.93
N VAL A 186 3.11 -7.80 -9.94
CA VAL A 186 3.00 -9.10 -10.60
C VAL A 186 3.23 -10.21 -9.59
N ALA A 187 2.31 -11.18 -9.54
CA ALA A 187 2.48 -12.38 -8.74
C ALA A 187 3.48 -13.34 -9.39
N SER A 188 4.24 -14.06 -8.56
CA SER A 188 5.06 -15.16 -9.06
C SER A 188 4.20 -16.24 -9.70
N ARG A 189 4.82 -17.14 -10.48
CA ARG A 189 4.13 -18.31 -11.03
C ARG A 189 3.88 -19.42 -10.02
N ARG A 190 4.52 -19.34 -8.85
CA ARG A 190 4.50 -20.40 -7.83
C ARG A 190 3.35 -20.21 -6.87
N THR A 191 3.12 -18.98 -6.45
CA THR A 191 2.12 -18.62 -5.44
C THR A 191 1.26 -17.46 -5.91
N ASN A 192 0.06 -17.36 -5.37
CA ASN A 192 -0.65 -16.08 -5.39
C ASN A 192 0.18 -15.04 -4.62
N LEU A 193 -0.09 -13.77 -4.87
CA LEU A 193 0.47 -12.65 -4.13
C LEU A 193 -0.67 -11.91 -3.43
N GLU A 194 -0.63 -11.86 -2.11
CA GLU A 194 -1.63 -11.16 -1.30
C GLU A 194 -1.02 -9.92 -0.68
N VAL A 195 -1.68 -8.78 -0.87
CA VAL A 195 -1.15 -7.47 -0.50
C VAL A 195 -2.21 -6.66 0.23
N LEU A 196 -1.90 -6.25 1.46
CA LEU A 196 -2.66 -5.26 2.21
C LEU A 196 -2.15 -3.87 1.83
N CYS A 197 -3.05 -2.97 1.47
CA CYS A 197 -2.72 -1.65 0.97
C CYS A 197 -3.45 -0.55 1.75
N PHE A 198 -2.74 0.53 2.00
CA PHE A 198 -3.24 1.80 2.50
C PHE A 198 -3.02 2.83 1.40
N GLU A 199 -4.09 3.38 0.87
CA GLU A 199 -4.03 4.52 -0.03
C GLU A 199 -4.40 5.77 0.76
N VAL A 200 -3.46 6.70 0.87
CA VAL A 200 -3.64 8.00 1.53
C VAL A 200 -3.83 9.08 0.48
N ASN A 201 -4.54 10.16 0.83
CA ASN A 201 -4.92 11.24 -0.09
C ASN A 201 -5.87 10.75 -1.21
N ILE A 202 -6.94 10.04 -0.82
CA ILE A 202 -7.88 9.44 -1.78
C ILE A 202 -8.91 10.42 -2.31
N GLU A 203 -9.09 11.58 -1.67
CA GLU A 203 -10.02 12.60 -2.12
C GLU A 203 -9.69 13.05 -3.55
N ASN A 204 -10.65 12.86 -4.46
CA ASN A 204 -10.53 13.10 -5.90
C ASN A 204 -9.40 12.29 -6.58
N ASN A 205 -8.94 11.20 -5.97
CA ASN A 205 -7.96 10.31 -6.60
C ASN A 205 -8.62 9.48 -7.72
N VAL A 206 -7.92 9.36 -8.84
CA VAL A 206 -8.30 8.54 -9.98
C VAL A 206 -7.19 7.53 -10.24
N ARG A 207 -7.56 6.26 -10.45
CA ARG A 207 -6.66 5.21 -10.94
C ARG A 207 -6.72 5.18 -12.46
N TYR A 208 -5.67 5.65 -13.11
CA TYR A 208 -5.58 5.60 -14.57
C TYR A 208 -4.93 4.28 -14.99
N LEU A 209 -5.76 3.36 -15.49
CA LEU A 209 -5.30 2.10 -16.07
C LEU A 209 -4.62 2.38 -17.41
N LEU A 210 -3.41 1.88 -17.60
CA LEU A 210 -2.63 2.01 -18.84
C LEU A 210 -2.89 0.86 -19.82
N ALA A 211 -3.50 -0.22 -19.35
CA ALA A 211 -3.86 -1.39 -20.15
C ALA A 211 -5.08 -2.10 -19.53
N GLY A 212 -5.70 -2.99 -20.29
CA GLY A 212 -6.96 -3.64 -19.92
C GLY A 212 -8.18 -2.86 -20.34
N GLU A 213 -9.35 -3.42 -20.08
CA GLU A 213 -10.63 -2.77 -20.33
C GLU A 213 -10.70 -1.45 -19.55
N GLY A 214 -11.14 -0.37 -20.20
CA GLY A 214 -11.27 0.95 -19.58
C GLY A 214 -9.94 1.70 -19.40
N ASN A 215 -8.88 1.31 -20.12
CA ASN A 215 -7.64 2.07 -20.12
C ASN A 215 -7.84 3.50 -20.67
N PHE A 216 -7.08 4.46 -20.13
CA PHE A 216 -7.30 5.87 -20.44
C PHE A 216 -7.00 6.25 -21.90
N VAL A 217 -6.23 5.44 -22.64
CA VAL A 217 -5.93 5.70 -24.06
C VAL A 217 -7.19 5.55 -24.91
N GLN A 218 -8.10 4.63 -24.56
CA GLN A 218 -9.38 4.48 -25.24
C GLN A 218 -10.30 5.71 -25.09
N GLN A 219 -10.06 6.55 -24.08
CA GLN A 219 -10.85 7.75 -23.81
C GLN A 219 -10.38 8.98 -24.61
N PHE A 220 -9.26 8.87 -25.32
CA PHE A 220 -8.75 9.98 -26.11
C PHE A 220 -9.59 10.23 -27.36
N GLU A 221 -9.69 11.50 -27.75
CA GLU A 221 -10.25 11.87 -29.05
C GLU A 221 -9.37 11.32 -30.18
N LYS A 222 -9.98 11.06 -31.34
CA LYS A 222 -9.32 10.52 -32.53
C LYS A 222 -8.02 11.25 -32.84
N GLU A 223 -8.08 12.57 -32.94
CA GLU A 223 -6.95 13.42 -33.32
C GLU A 223 -5.80 13.31 -32.31
N ALA A 224 -6.12 13.16 -31.02
CA ALA A 224 -5.12 12.98 -29.96
C ALA A 224 -4.43 11.62 -30.05
N LYS A 225 -5.18 10.54 -30.33
CA LYS A 225 -4.60 9.20 -30.58
C LYS A 225 -3.68 9.23 -31.79
N GLU A 226 -4.14 9.79 -32.90
CA GLU A 226 -3.37 9.83 -34.14
C GLU A 226 -2.09 10.65 -34.00
N LEU A 227 -2.16 11.80 -33.31
CA LEU A 227 -1.00 12.64 -33.05
C LEU A 227 0.00 11.99 -32.09
N ALA A 228 -0.47 11.36 -31.01
CA ALA A 228 0.38 10.76 -29.99
C ALA A 228 1.13 9.52 -30.49
N PHE A 229 0.42 8.62 -31.20
CA PHE A 229 0.96 7.33 -31.64
C PHE A 229 1.45 7.34 -33.09
N LYS A 230 1.18 8.41 -33.85
CA LYS A 230 1.58 8.57 -35.26
C LYS A 230 1.07 7.44 -36.16
N THR A 231 -0.11 6.91 -35.84
CA THR A 231 -0.86 5.95 -36.66
C THR A 231 -2.36 6.29 -36.60
N ARG A 232 -3.20 5.58 -37.36
CA ARG A 232 -4.65 5.80 -37.38
C ARG A 232 -5.29 5.38 -36.06
N GLU A 233 -6.35 6.05 -35.66
CA GLU A 233 -7.12 5.69 -34.45
C GLU A 233 -7.52 4.21 -34.47
N GLU A 234 -7.99 3.68 -35.60
CA GLU A 234 -8.48 2.30 -35.66
C GLU A 234 -7.40 1.28 -35.26
N GLU A 235 -6.13 1.56 -35.56
CA GLU A 235 -5.01 0.72 -35.16
C GLU A 235 -4.69 0.88 -33.66
N VAL A 236 -4.77 2.11 -33.14
CA VAL A 236 -4.60 2.38 -31.70
C VAL A 236 -5.69 1.65 -30.91
N ASP A 237 -6.95 1.80 -31.30
CA ASP A 237 -8.09 1.18 -30.62
C ASP A 237 -8.07 -0.33 -30.71
N MET A 238 -7.65 -0.89 -31.85
CA MET A 238 -7.42 -2.32 -31.97
C MET A 238 -6.34 -2.80 -30.98
N ILE A 239 -5.21 -2.10 -30.88
CA ILE A 239 -4.10 -2.50 -29.99
C ILE A 239 -4.51 -2.40 -28.51
N PHE A 240 -5.07 -1.26 -28.10
CA PHE A 240 -5.47 -1.02 -26.71
C PHE A 240 -6.81 -1.67 -26.34
N GLY A 241 -7.56 -2.19 -27.31
CA GLY A 241 -8.81 -2.93 -27.14
C GLY A 241 -8.69 -4.45 -27.13
N ASN A 242 -7.50 -5.03 -27.32
CA ASN A 242 -7.30 -6.49 -27.36
C ASN A 242 -7.39 -7.19 -25.98
N GLN A 243 -7.51 -6.44 -24.89
CA GLN A 243 -7.58 -6.99 -23.53
C GLN A 243 -8.93 -6.67 -22.90
N ASP A 244 -9.81 -7.66 -22.87
CA ASP A 244 -11.18 -7.54 -22.36
C ASP A 244 -11.29 -7.61 -20.83
N GLU A 245 -10.18 -7.80 -20.12
CA GLU A 245 -10.18 -7.91 -18.66
C GLU A 245 -9.84 -6.57 -18.02
N GLU A 246 -10.57 -6.22 -16.97
CA GLU A 246 -10.34 -5.01 -16.17
C GLU A 246 -9.47 -5.31 -14.94
N PHE A 247 -8.54 -4.41 -14.63
CA PHE A 247 -7.78 -4.33 -13.37
C PHE A 247 -6.82 -5.49 -13.06
N PHE A 248 -7.23 -6.76 -13.18
CA PHE A 248 -6.35 -7.92 -13.04
C PHE A 248 -6.15 -8.61 -14.38
N LEU A 249 -4.90 -8.79 -14.79
CA LEU A 249 -4.52 -9.24 -16.12
C LEU A 249 -3.63 -10.49 -16.03
N PRO A 250 -3.52 -11.28 -17.12
CA PRO A 250 -2.47 -12.29 -17.21
C PRO A 250 -1.10 -11.62 -17.11
N GLY A 251 -0.23 -12.16 -16.26
CA GLY A 251 1.15 -11.69 -16.14
C GLY A 251 2.02 -12.16 -17.30
N PRO A 252 3.25 -11.64 -17.44
CA PRO A 252 4.09 -11.91 -18.58
C PRO A 252 4.46 -13.40 -18.72
N SER A 253 4.40 -13.87 -19.97
CA SER A 253 5.04 -15.12 -20.38
C SER A 253 6.56 -14.92 -20.37
N GLN A 254 7.34 -15.70 -19.60
CA GLN A 254 8.79 -15.72 -19.79
C GLN A 254 9.08 -16.34 -21.17
N GLN A 255 9.18 -15.51 -22.20
CA GLN A 255 10.11 -15.76 -23.29
C GLN A 255 11.49 -15.27 -22.81
N GLY A 256 12.30 -16.21 -22.33
CA GLY A 256 13.74 -16.02 -22.12
C GLY A 256 14.13 -15.17 -20.91
N SER A 257 14.24 -15.81 -19.75
CA SER A 257 15.30 -15.44 -18.80
C SER A 257 16.63 -15.44 -19.57
N ARG A 258 17.16 -14.27 -19.91
CA ARG A 258 18.61 -14.11 -19.85
C ARG A 258 18.93 -13.95 -18.39
N ASP A 259 19.47 -15.02 -17.83
CA ASP A 259 20.03 -15.07 -16.50
C ASP A 259 20.87 -13.82 -16.23
N TYR A 260 20.46 -13.02 -15.24
CA TYR A 260 21.38 -12.12 -14.57
C TYR A 260 22.22 -13.00 -13.64
N LYS A 261 23.42 -13.33 -14.11
CA LYS A 261 24.53 -13.78 -13.25
C LYS A 261 24.95 -12.65 -12.32
#